data_AF-A0A238J7Y0-F1
#
_entry.id   AF-A0A238J7Y0-F1
#
_cell.length_a   1.000
_cell.length_b   1.000
_cell.length_c   1.000
_cell.angle_alpha   90.00
_cell.angle_beta   90.00
_cell.angle_gamma   90.00
#
_symmetry.space_group_name_H-M   'P 1'
#
loop_
_entity.id
_entity.type
_entity.pdbx_description
1 polymer ?
#
loop_
_entity_poly.entity_id
_entity_poly.type
_entity_poly.pdbx_seq_one_letter_code
_entity_poly.pdbx_strand_id
1 'polypeptide(L)'
;MSIDLDIFVSYKREEAHLRDKVIRALQDANFTTFADAEIDKGENFNEVLDRMVRSAKLTLVLWTEAATRSQWIPKEARLTKKLQQEAKDKGREVSNIYLPVYIGDLGAQMPMDLADDQGLEFDSPLSETALKEIISEVSKLIEPKERGEIDSAPTSSFALEQDLRQYQFALRVDSEKSYEVYLRDFPNGAFAQDAQERIKALPLPQDLNKKQASWAYFAEVMALGATVLFLVGAIAYSLQLIVPGSAVKEAKDSYEQRLNEQELANKSRLEKAAVELQNLNAMVESLETERDQLSDQASSLNETIDKLETKNRNLSLQIRKLERQVSKKTDADCPDRFGKERLWVVNTCVNFDATSLNLENIGDLTLQDVKKLTFLRKLFLDGASNIDLETIMSLPLTHLSLRSTNVNDIAALANISTLESLNLDPSLIEDLSPIADLPNLRVLFAPNGNVYLDRDAVKFYQESLK
;
A
#
# COMPACT_ATOMS: atom_id res chain seq x y z
N MET A 1 -18.30 -0.68 11.06
CA MET A 1 -18.73 0.64 10.60
C MET A 1 -18.60 0.55 9.09
N SER A 2 -19.70 0.69 8.35
CA SER A 2 -19.69 0.56 6.89
C SER A 2 -18.80 1.65 6.31
N ILE A 3 -17.92 1.27 5.38
CA ILE A 3 -17.22 2.23 4.52
C ILE A 3 -18.30 3.10 3.86
N ASP A 4 -18.37 4.38 4.19
CA ASP A 4 -19.39 5.31 3.66
C ASP A 4 -18.85 5.98 2.39
N LEU A 5 -18.79 5.18 1.33
CA LEU A 5 -18.31 5.55 0.01
C LEU A 5 -19.48 5.95 -0.89
N ASP A 6 -19.44 7.16 -1.45
CA ASP A 6 -20.49 7.60 -2.37
C ASP A 6 -20.32 6.93 -3.75
N ILE A 7 -19.11 6.96 -4.30
CA ILE A 7 -18.87 6.53 -5.69
C ILE A 7 -17.65 5.60 -5.78
N PHE A 8 -17.87 4.40 -6.34
CA PHE A 8 -16.81 3.54 -6.86
C PHE A 8 -16.63 3.78 -8.36
N VAL A 9 -15.41 4.10 -8.81
CA VAL A 9 -15.11 4.34 -10.23
C VAL A 9 -14.36 3.12 -10.79
N SER A 10 -15.05 2.35 -11.62
CA SER A 10 -14.48 1.24 -12.39
C SER A 10 -13.92 1.76 -13.71
N TYR A 11 -12.67 1.39 -14.02
CA TYR A 11 -11.95 1.89 -15.19
C TYR A 11 -10.87 0.91 -15.64
N LYS A 12 -10.37 1.10 -16.86
CA LYS A 12 -9.23 0.35 -17.37
C LYS A 12 -7.92 0.98 -16.87
N ARG A 13 -7.07 0.20 -16.20
CA ARG A 13 -5.86 0.68 -15.52
C ARG A 13 -4.92 1.48 -16.43
N GLU A 14 -4.77 1.06 -17.67
CA GLU A 14 -3.97 1.71 -18.71
C GLU A 14 -4.49 3.12 -19.06
N GLU A 15 -5.72 3.43 -18.67
CA GLU A 15 -6.42 4.70 -18.89
C GLU A 15 -6.60 5.48 -17.58
N ALA A 16 -5.65 5.38 -16.65
CA ALA A 16 -5.63 6.10 -15.37
C ALA A 16 -5.84 7.62 -15.51
N HIS A 17 -5.39 8.22 -16.61
CA HIS A 17 -5.59 9.64 -16.93
C HIS A 17 -7.08 10.01 -17.08
N LEU A 18 -7.89 9.11 -17.63
CA LEU A 18 -9.34 9.30 -17.80
C LEU A 18 -10.03 9.21 -16.44
N ARG A 19 -9.67 8.19 -15.64
CA ARG A 19 -10.10 8.06 -14.24
C ARG A 19 -9.83 9.34 -13.47
N ASP A 20 -8.61 9.88 -13.52
CA ASP A 20 -8.24 11.07 -12.75
C ASP A 20 -9.06 12.30 -13.08
N LYS A 21 -9.38 12.49 -14.37
CA LYS A 21 -10.26 13.59 -14.79
C LYS A 21 -11.64 13.45 -14.17
N VAL A 22 -12.23 12.25 -14.24
CA VAL A 22 -13.55 11.97 -13.70
C VAL A 22 -13.57 12.08 -12.17
N ILE A 23 -12.58 11.50 -11.49
CA ILE A 23 -12.47 11.56 -10.03
C ILE A 23 -12.33 13.00 -9.54
N ARG A 24 -11.44 13.81 -10.12
CA ARG A 24 -11.28 15.21 -9.73
C ARG A 24 -12.59 15.98 -9.90
N ALA A 25 -13.28 15.77 -11.02
CA ALA A 25 -14.55 16.42 -11.31
C ALA A 25 -15.65 16.05 -10.28
N LEU A 26 -15.69 14.79 -9.84
CA LEU A 26 -16.62 14.31 -8.80
C LEU A 26 -16.24 14.82 -7.41
N GLN A 27 -14.95 14.88 -7.08
CA GLN A 27 -14.46 15.40 -5.80
C GLN A 27 -14.70 16.91 -5.67
N ASP A 28 -14.51 17.67 -6.76
CA ASP A 28 -14.87 19.10 -6.82
C ASP A 28 -16.37 19.33 -6.59
N ALA A 29 -17.20 18.31 -6.87
CA ALA A 29 -18.63 18.29 -6.58
C ALA A 29 -18.98 17.75 -5.18
N ASN A 30 -17.99 17.54 -4.30
CA ASN A 30 -18.09 17.01 -2.93
C ASN A 30 -18.58 15.54 -2.82
N PHE A 31 -18.29 14.70 -3.80
CA PHE A 31 -18.49 13.25 -3.67
C PHE A 31 -17.24 12.55 -3.12
N THR A 32 -17.43 11.59 -2.24
CA THR A 32 -16.35 10.66 -1.87
C THR A 32 -16.20 9.60 -2.94
N THR A 33 -15.01 9.53 -3.53
CA THR A 33 -14.72 8.65 -4.66
C THR A 33 -13.61 7.66 -4.33
N PHE A 34 -13.73 6.44 -4.81
CA PHE A 34 -12.67 5.44 -4.74
C PHE A 34 -12.48 4.76 -6.11
N ALA A 35 -11.25 4.41 -6.45
CA ALA A 35 -10.92 3.67 -7.67
C ALA A 35 -9.80 2.66 -7.41
N ASP A 36 -9.78 1.57 -8.19
CA ASP A 36 -8.81 0.47 -8.10
C ASP A 36 -7.40 0.86 -8.58
N ALA A 37 -6.78 1.85 -7.92
CA ALA A 37 -5.52 2.42 -8.40
C ALA A 37 -4.30 1.50 -8.21
N GLU A 38 -4.26 0.62 -7.20
CA GLU A 38 -3.03 -0.13 -6.86
C GLU A 38 -3.27 -1.47 -6.14
N ILE A 39 -4.27 -2.25 -6.56
CA ILE A 39 -4.42 -3.59 -5.97
C ILE A 39 -3.70 -4.64 -6.85
N ASP A 40 -2.70 -5.28 -6.24
CA ASP A 40 -1.94 -6.40 -6.81
C ASP A 40 -2.86 -7.57 -7.21
N LYS A 41 -2.58 -8.20 -8.34
CA LYS A 41 -3.30 -9.41 -8.81
C LYS A 41 -2.95 -10.60 -7.90
N GLY A 42 -3.65 -10.73 -6.78
CA GLY A 42 -3.57 -11.87 -5.86
C GLY A 42 -4.95 -12.47 -5.54
N GLU A 43 -4.99 -13.59 -4.81
CA GLU A 43 -6.24 -14.30 -4.47
C GLU A 43 -7.25 -13.42 -3.69
N ASN A 44 -6.75 -12.47 -2.89
CA ASN A 44 -7.57 -11.56 -2.08
C ASN A 44 -8.05 -10.29 -2.83
N PHE A 45 -7.63 -10.06 -4.08
CA PHE A 45 -8.03 -8.91 -4.91
C PHE A 45 -9.55 -8.84 -5.10
N ASN A 46 -10.16 -10.00 -5.39
CA ASN A 46 -11.59 -10.11 -5.66
C ASN A 46 -12.44 -9.75 -4.44
N GLU A 47 -12.01 -10.15 -3.24
CA GLU A 47 -12.77 -9.91 -2.02
C GLU A 47 -12.80 -8.43 -1.62
N VAL A 48 -11.68 -7.73 -1.84
CA VAL A 48 -11.58 -6.29 -1.59
C VAL A 48 -12.41 -5.52 -2.60
N LEU A 49 -12.31 -5.86 -3.88
CA LEU A 49 -13.05 -5.21 -4.95
C LEU A 49 -14.57 -5.39 -4.77
N ASP A 50 -15.00 -6.63 -4.50
CA ASP A 50 -16.39 -6.93 -4.20
C ASP A 50 -16.90 -6.14 -2.98
N ARG A 51 -16.05 -5.95 -1.97
CA ARG A 51 -16.38 -5.18 -0.76
C ARG A 51 -16.54 -3.70 -1.06
N MET A 52 -15.65 -3.13 -1.86
CA MET A 52 -15.73 -1.73 -2.29
C MET A 52 -16.98 -1.45 -3.11
N VAL A 53 -17.27 -2.33 -4.08
CA VAL A 53 -18.50 -2.27 -4.87
C VAL A 53 -19.73 -2.40 -3.96
N ARG A 54 -19.68 -3.26 -2.93
CA ARG A 54 -20.77 -3.43 -1.96
C ARG A 54 -20.97 -2.21 -1.05
N SER A 55 -19.91 -1.49 -0.70
CA SER A 55 -19.97 -0.30 0.14
C SER A 55 -20.35 0.98 -0.61
N ALA A 56 -20.19 1.00 -1.93
CA ALA A 56 -20.50 2.18 -2.74
C ALA A 56 -22.01 2.38 -2.93
N LYS A 57 -22.47 3.63 -2.81
CA LYS A 57 -23.85 4.00 -3.19
C LYS A 57 -24.05 3.94 -4.70
N LEU A 58 -23.03 4.33 -5.47
CA LEU A 58 -23.03 4.32 -6.93
C LEU A 58 -21.72 3.73 -7.47
N THR A 59 -21.81 2.87 -8.47
CA THR A 59 -20.66 2.38 -9.24
C THR A 59 -20.70 2.99 -10.63
N LEU A 60 -19.73 3.87 -10.91
CA LEU A 60 -19.53 4.51 -12.20
C LEU A 60 -18.57 3.65 -13.04
N VAL A 61 -19.04 3.10 -14.15
CA VAL A 61 -18.21 2.24 -15.02
C VAL A 61 -17.84 2.98 -16.30
N LEU A 62 -16.54 3.24 -16.47
CA LEU A 62 -16.00 3.90 -17.65
C LEU A 62 -15.72 2.86 -18.73
N TRP A 63 -16.60 2.81 -19.73
CA TRP A 63 -16.49 1.94 -20.90
C TRP A 63 -15.74 2.64 -22.03
N THR A 64 -14.57 2.11 -22.35
CA THR A 64 -13.74 2.42 -23.52
C THR A 64 -13.50 1.15 -24.32
N GLU A 65 -12.94 1.26 -25.53
CA GLU A 65 -12.49 0.08 -26.29
C GLU A 65 -11.49 -0.80 -25.50
N ALA A 66 -10.66 -0.18 -24.65
CA ALA A 66 -9.74 -0.95 -23.80
C ALA A 66 -10.48 -1.63 -22.62
N ALA A 67 -11.54 -1.00 -22.10
CA ALA A 67 -12.36 -1.55 -21.02
C ALA A 67 -13.20 -2.76 -21.46
N THR A 68 -13.73 -2.76 -22.69
CA THR A 68 -14.52 -3.89 -23.23
C THR A 68 -13.70 -5.18 -23.32
N ARG A 69 -12.39 -5.06 -23.54
CA ARG A 69 -11.44 -6.18 -23.61
C ARG A 69 -10.94 -6.64 -22.23
N SER A 70 -11.40 -6.00 -21.14
CA SER A 70 -11.00 -6.35 -19.78
C SER A 70 -11.76 -7.58 -19.26
N GLN A 71 -11.07 -8.44 -18.51
CA GLN A 71 -11.71 -9.55 -17.80
C GLN A 71 -12.33 -9.16 -16.45
N TRP A 72 -12.05 -7.94 -15.97
CA TRP A 72 -12.42 -7.46 -14.63
C TRP A 72 -13.59 -6.48 -14.65
N ILE A 73 -13.56 -5.49 -15.54
CA ILE A 73 -14.59 -4.44 -15.65
C ILE A 73 -15.99 -5.03 -15.91
N PRO A 74 -16.18 -6.01 -16.83
CA PRO A 74 -17.47 -6.68 -16.97
C PRO A 74 -17.92 -7.44 -15.72
N LYS A 75 -17.00 -7.94 -14.88
CA LYS A 75 -17.37 -8.60 -13.61
C LYS A 75 -17.86 -7.59 -12.59
N GLU A 76 -17.20 -6.44 -12.47
CA GLU A 76 -17.61 -5.34 -11.57
C GLU A 76 -18.99 -4.78 -11.96
N ALA A 77 -19.23 -4.59 -13.25
CA ALA A 77 -20.53 -4.18 -13.78
C ALA A 77 -21.64 -5.20 -13.44
N ARG A 78 -21.40 -6.49 -13.69
CA ARG A 78 -22.35 -7.56 -13.37
C ARG A 78 -22.64 -7.68 -11.88
N LEU A 79 -21.62 -7.56 -11.03
CA LEU A 79 -21.78 -7.58 -9.58
C LEU A 79 -22.65 -6.40 -9.13
N THR A 80 -22.37 -5.20 -9.61
CA THR A 80 -23.16 -4.00 -9.29
C THR A 80 -24.63 -4.20 -9.68
N LYS A 81 -24.90 -4.61 -10.93
CA LYS A 81 -26.28 -4.90 -11.40
C LYS A 81 -26.99 -5.93 -10.54
N LYS A 82 -26.28 -7.00 -10.14
CA LYS A 82 -26.83 -8.04 -9.27
C LYS A 82 -27.22 -7.46 -7.90
N LEU A 83 -26.34 -6.67 -7.28
CA LEU A 83 -26.62 -6.04 -5.97
C LEU A 83 -27.79 -5.06 -6.06
N GLN A 84 -27.84 -4.25 -7.13
CA GLN A 84 -28.93 -3.33 -7.38
C GLN A 84 -30.28 -4.06 -7.52
N GLN A 85 -30.30 -5.19 -8.24
CA GLN A 85 -31.50 -6.01 -8.39
C GLN A 85 -31.91 -6.66 -7.06
N GLU A 86 -30.96 -7.21 -6.29
CA GLU A 86 -31.23 -7.78 -4.97
C GLU A 86 -31.80 -6.74 -3.98
N ALA A 87 -31.35 -5.49 -4.06
CA ALA A 87 -31.88 -4.40 -3.25
C ALA A 87 -33.35 -4.10 -3.60
N LYS A 88 -33.66 -4.02 -4.91
CA LYS A 88 -35.02 -3.85 -5.43
C LYS A 88 -35.95 -4.98 -5.02
N ASP A 89 -35.51 -6.23 -5.19
CA ASP A 89 -36.29 -7.43 -4.85
C ASP A 89 -36.63 -7.50 -3.35
N LYS A 90 -35.75 -6.98 -2.50
CA LYS A 90 -35.92 -6.92 -1.04
C LYS A 90 -36.66 -5.67 -0.56
N GLY A 91 -37.13 -4.81 -1.47
CA GLY A 91 -37.84 -3.56 -1.14
C GLY A 91 -36.98 -2.57 -0.32
N ARG A 92 -35.66 -2.65 -0.45
CA ARG A 92 -34.72 -1.72 0.19
C ARG A 92 -34.53 -0.50 -0.70
N GLU A 93 -34.07 0.60 -0.12
CA GLU A 93 -33.57 1.73 -0.89
C GLU A 93 -32.48 1.26 -1.85
N VAL A 94 -32.52 1.76 -3.09
CA VAL A 94 -31.62 1.28 -4.15
C VAL A 94 -30.21 1.79 -3.86
N SER A 95 -29.41 0.96 -3.21
CA SER A 95 -27.97 1.15 -3.09
C SER A 95 -27.26 0.47 -4.27
N ASN A 96 -26.00 0.84 -4.51
CA ASN A 96 -25.13 0.25 -5.54
C ASN A 96 -25.69 0.50 -6.95
N ILE A 97 -26.05 1.74 -7.26
CA ILE A 97 -26.57 2.16 -8.56
C ILE A 97 -25.49 1.92 -9.62
N TYR A 98 -25.81 1.14 -10.66
CA TYR A 98 -24.95 0.98 -11.82
C TYR A 98 -25.15 2.14 -12.80
N LEU A 99 -24.07 2.89 -13.08
CA LEU A 99 -24.06 3.97 -14.08
C LEU A 99 -22.95 3.72 -15.12
N PRO A 100 -23.28 3.20 -16.32
CA PRO A 100 -22.31 3.08 -17.40
C PRO A 100 -22.07 4.41 -18.10
N VAL A 101 -20.80 4.71 -18.39
CA VAL A 101 -20.35 5.85 -19.19
C VAL A 101 -19.57 5.32 -20.39
N TYR A 102 -20.13 5.43 -21.58
CA TYR A 102 -19.56 4.98 -22.84
C TYR A 102 -18.77 6.10 -23.49
N ILE A 103 -17.51 5.82 -23.83
CA ILE A 103 -16.56 6.81 -24.34
C ILE A 103 -15.97 6.31 -25.65
N GLY A 104 -16.37 6.96 -26.74
CA GLY A 104 -16.07 6.55 -28.12
C GLY A 104 -17.07 5.55 -28.69
N ASP A 105 -16.83 5.12 -29.92
CA ASP A 105 -17.69 4.16 -30.62
C ASP A 105 -17.33 2.71 -30.24
N LEU A 106 -18.11 2.14 -29.30
CA LEU A 106 -17.88 0.80 -28.76
C LEU A 106 -18.59 -0.30 -29.56
N GLY A 107 -19.69 0.05 -30.25
CA GLY A 107 -20.48 -0.84 -31.11
C GLY A 107 -20.55 -2.31 -30.67
N ALA A 108 -20.09 -3.21 -31.54
CA ALA A 108 -20.12 -4.65 -31.34
C ALA A 108 -19.09 -5.20 -30.33
N GLN A 109 -18.23 -4.34 -29.75
CA GLN A 109 -17.21 -4.75 -28.79
C GLN A 109 -17.76 -4.91 -27.36
N MET A 110 -18.92 -4.31 -27.09
CA MET A 110 -19.56 -4.42 -25.77
C MET A 110 -19.98 -5.88 -25.46
N PRO A 111 -19.81 -6.34 -24.21
CA PRO A 111 -20.38 -7.61 -23.78
C PRO A 111 -21.89 -7.62 -24.04
N MET A 112 -22.37 -8.68 -24.70
CA MET A 112 -23.77 -8.78 -25.15
C MET A 112 -24.80 -8.56 -24.02
N ASP A 113 -24.48 -8.97 -22.79
CA ASP A 113 -25.34 -8.81 -21.61
C ASP A 113 -25.32 -7.42 -20.97
N LEU A 114 -24.44 -6.54 -21.43
CA LEU A 114 -24.25 -5.16 -20.95
C LEU A 114 -24.44 -4.12 -22.05
N ALA A 115 -24.57 -4.54 -23.32
CA ALA A 115 -24.66 -3.64 -24.47
C ALA A 115 -25.95 -2.81 -24.51
N ASP A 116 -27.05 -3.32 -23.94
CA ASP A 116 -28.35 -2.66 -23.93
C ASP A 116 -28.59 -1.80 -22.67
N ASP A 117 -27.59 -1.66 -21.79
CA ASP A 117 -27.74 -0.88 -20.57
C ASP A 117 -27.75 0.63 -20.87
N GLN A 118 -28.78 1.33 -20.39
CA GLN A 118 -28.86 2.78 -20.54
C GLN A 118 -27.75 3.47 -19.72
N GLY A 119 -27.02 4.37 -20.39
CA GLY A 119 -25.88 5.08 -19.82
C GLY A 119 -25.65 6.43 -20.48
N LEU A 120 -24.55 7.07 -20.09
CA LEU A 120 -24.10 8.32 -20.70
C LEU A 120 -23.14 8.01 -21.85
N GLU A 121 -23.36 8.62 -23.02
CA GLU A 121 -22.52 8.41 -24.21
C GLU A 121 -21.78 9.68 -24.57
N PHE A 122 -20.46 9.58 -24.74
CA PHE A 122 -19.59 10.70 -25.06
C PHE A 122 -18.56 10.34 -26.13
N ASP A 123 -18.16 11.34 -26.92
CA ASP A 123 -17.02 11.22 -27.81
C ASP A 123 -15.70 11.14 -27.02
N SER A 124 -14.68 10.53 -27.63
CA SER A 124 -13.30 10.53 -27.12
C SER A 124 -12.48 11.62 -27.83
N PRO A 125 -11.71 12.47 -27.12
CA PRO A 125 -11.51 12.49 -25.67
C PRO A 125 -12.65 13.20 -24.92
N LEU A 126 -12.84 12.82 -23.65
CA LEU A 126 -13.87 13.38 -22.78
C LEU A 126 -13.71 14.90 -22.61
N SER A 127 -14.75 15.66 -22.96
CA SER A 127 -14.77 17.13 -22.86
C SER A 127 -15.19 17.64 -21.48
N GLU A 128 -14.90 18.92 -21.18
CA GLU A 128 -15.38 19.59 -19.96
C GLU A 128 -16.92 19.61 -19.85
N THR A 129 -17.62 19.68 -20.99
CA THR A 129 -19.09 19.61 -21.02
C THR A 129 -19.57 18.21 -20.62
N ALA A 130 -18.90 17.16 -21.11
CA ALA A 130 -19.20 15.78 -20.74
C ALA A 130 -18.97 15.53 -19.24
N LEU A 131 -17.89 16.07 -18.65
CA LEU A 131 -17.66 15.98 -17.21
C LEU A 131 -18.80 16.61 -16.40
N LYS A 132 -19.28 17.78 -16.81
CA LYS A 132 -20.42 18.44 -16.15
C LYS A 132 -21.71 17.64 -16.27
N GLU A 133 -21.92 16.97 -17.40
CA GLU A 133 -23.08 16.09 -17.60
C GLU A 133 -23.01 14.84 -16.72
N ILE A 134 -21.82 14.23 -16.58
CA ILE A 134 -21.59 13.12 -15.63
C ILE A 134 -21.92 13.57 -14.20
N ILE A 135 -21.38 14.70 -13.74
CA ILE A 135 -21.66 15.22 -12.39
C ILE A 135 -23.16 15.50 -12.21
N SER A 136 -23.80 16.10 -13.22
CA SER A 136 -25.23 16.39 -13.21
C SER A 136 -26.07 15.13 -13.05
N GLU A 137 -25.73 14.05 -13.76
CA GLU A 137 -26.44 12.78 -13.66
C GLU A 137 -26.18 12.09 -12.32
N VAL A 138 -24.93 12.03 -11.86
CA VAL A 138 -24.57 11.50 -10.54
C VAL A 138 -25.33 12.23 -9.43
N SER A 139 -25.43 13.56 -9.51
CA SER A 139 -26.14 14.37 -8.50
C SER A 139 -27.66 14.16 -8.48
N LYS A 140 -28.25 13.60 -9.55
CA LYS A 140 -29.67 13.16 -9.54
C LYS A 140 -29.85 11.81 -8.85
N LEU A 141 -28.81 10.98 -8.87
CA LEU A 141 -28.85 9.60 -8.39
C LEU A 141 -28.44 9.49 -6.91
N ILE A 142 -27.52 10.34 -6.46
CA ILE A 142 -27.02 10.37 -5.08
C ILE A 142 -26.83 11.81 -4.57
N GLU A 143 -27.12 12.06 -3.30
CA GLU A 143 -26.94 13.38 -2.67
C GLU A 143 -25.46 13.62 -2.28
N PRO A 144 -24.88 14.80 -2.55
CA PRO A 144 -23.52 15.15 -2.12
C PRO A 144 -23.46 15.44 -0.61
N LYS A 145 -22.34 15.12 0.05
CA LYS A 145 -22.18 15.35 1.50
C LYS A 145 -22.10 16.83 1.87
N GLU A 146 -22.65 17.21 3.03
CA GLU A 146 -22.49 18.54 3.59
C GLU A 146 -21.03 18.78 4.04
N ARG A 147 -20.51 19.99 3.81
CA ARG A 147 -19.11 20.39 4.05
C ARG A 147 -18.57 20.15 5.47
N GLY A 148 -19.44 19.88 6.45
CA GLY A 148 -19.08 19.61 7.85
C GLY A 148 -18.87 18.14 8.21
N GLU A 149 -19.31 17.18 7.37
CA GLU A 149 -19.14 15.73 7.61
C GLU A 149 -17.83 15.16 7.03
N ILE A 150 -17.05 16.01 6.36
CA ILE A 150 -15.80 15.66 5.67
C ILE A 150 -14.64 15.43 6.66
N ASP A 151 -14.79 15.82 7.94
CA ASP A 151 -13.69 15.82 8.91
C ASP A 151 -13.53 14.53 9.75
N SER A 152 -14.38 13.51 9.62
CA SER A 152 -14.36 12.31 10.50
C SER A 152 -14.11 10.95 9.83
N ALA A 153 -13.81 10.92 8.53
CA ALA A 153 -13.34 9.73 7.80
C ALA A 153 -12.06 10.10 7.02
N PRO A 154 -11.28 9.16 6.46
CA PRO A 154 -10.13 9.51 5.64
C PRO A 154 -10.62 10.10 4.31
N THR A 155 -10.92 11.40 4.30
CA THR A 155 -11.71 12.07 3.24
C THR A 155 -10.88 12.62 2.08
N SER A 156 -9.77 11.97 1.74
CA SER A 156 -9.16 12.13 0.42
C SER A 156 -8.96 10.75 -0.19
N SER A 157 -9.17 10.58 -1.50
CA SER A 157 -8.94 9.27 -2.15
C SER A 157 -7.53 8.76 -1.84
N PHE A 158 -6.58 9.68 -1.68
CA PHE A 158 -5.22 9.41 -1.26
C PHE A 158 -5.09 8.78 0.14
N ALA A 159 -5.83 9.28 1.15
CA ALA A 159 -5.81 8.70 2.50
C ALA A 159 -6.45 7.32 2.52
N LEU A 160 -7.56 7.13 1.79
CA LEU A 160 -8.23 5.84 1.65
C LEU A 160 -7.39 4.84 0.83
N GLU A 161 -6.65 5.31 -0.17
CA GLU A 161 -5.68 4.52 -0.95
C GLU A 161 -4.50 4.06 -0.07
N GLN A 162 -3.96 4.92 0.79
CA GLN A 162 -2.91 4.55 1.74
C GLN A 162 -3.40 3.51 2.76
N ASP A 163 -4.59 3.74 3.31
CA ASP A 163 -5.28 2.82 4.22
C ASP A 163 -5.45 1.43 3.58
N LEU A 164 -5.94 1.39 2.34
CA LEU A 164 -6.13 0.12 1.61
C LEU A 164 -4.81 -0.61 1.34
N ARG A 165 -3.76 0.08 0.90
CA ARG A 165 -2.46 -0.55 0.61
C ARG A 165 -1.87 -1.24 1.83
N GLN A 166 -1.92 -0.56 2.97
CA GLN A 166 -1.45 -1.12 4.24
C GLN A 166 -2.32 -2.30 4.69
N TYR A 167 -3.64 -2.22 4.55
CA TYR A 167 -4.53 -3.33 4.85
C TYR A 167 -4.29 -4.55 3.93
N GLN A 168 -4.00 -4.34 2.65
CA GLN A 168 -3.68 -5.40 1.71
C GLN A 168 -2.34 -6.06 1.97
N PHE A 169 -1.36 -5.29 2.42
CA PHE A 169 -0.13 -5.86 2.95
C PHE A 169 -0.43 -6.78 4.13
N ALA A 170 -1.29 -6.35 5.06
CA ALA A 170 -1.70 -7.18 6.18
C ALA A 170 -2.44 -8.45 5.76
N LEU A 171 -3.30 -8.38 4.73
CA LEU A 171 -3.97 -9.55 4.12
C LEU A 171 -3.03 -10.52 3.40
N ARG A 172 -1.93 -10.04 2.81
CA ARG A 172 -0.94 -10.91 2.16
C ARG A 172 -0.11 -11.69 3.17
N VAL A 173 0.24 -11.05 4.28
CA VAL A 173 1.02 -11.68 5.36
C VAL A 173 0.11 -12.54 6.25
N ASP A 174 -1.14 -12.13 6.45
CA ASP A 174 -2.20 -12.83 7.18
C ASP A 174 -1.78 -13.30 8.58
N SER A 175 -1.14 -12.40 9.33
CA SER A 175 -0.65 -12.66 10.69
C SER A 175 -1.21 -11.64 11.68
N GLU A 176 -1.35 -12.03 12.95
CA GLU A 176 -1.77 -11.12 14.02
C GLU A 176 -0.90 -9.85 14.02
N LYS A 177 0.41 -10.01 13.84
CA LYS A 177 1.36 -8.89 13.87
C LYS A 177 1.18 -7.92 12.70
N SER A 178 0.88 -8.43 11.51
CA SER A 178 0.65 -7.58 10.34
C SER A 178 -0.63 -6.76 10.46
N TYR A 179 -1.69 -7.33 11.07
CA TYR A 179 -2.91 -6.58 11.37
C TYR A 179 -2.75 -5.60 12.53
N GLU A 180 -1.95 -5.90 13.55
CA GLU A 180 -1.61 -4.95 14.62
C GLU A 180 -0.88 -3.71 14.08
N VAL A 181 0.06 -3.89 13.13
CA VAL A 181 0.78 -2.78 12.49
C VAL A 181 -0.19 -1.90 11.71
N TYR A 182 -1.07 -2.51 10.92
CA TYR A 182 -2.13 -1.78 10.22
C TYR A 182 -3.03 -0.99 11.17
N LEU A 183 -3.51 -1.62 12.26
CA LEU A 183 -4.38 -0.99 13.24
C LEU A 183 -3.69 0.14 14.03
N ARG A 184 -2.37 0.09 14.18
CA ARG A 184 -1.60 1.16 14.80
C ARG A 184 -1.53 2.39 13.90
N ASP A 185 -1.30 2.17 12.60
CA ASP A 185 -1.11 3.25 11.62
C ASP A 185 -2.48 3.83 11.17
N PHE A 186 -3.53 3.00 11.14
CA PHE A 186 -4.90 3.37 10.76
C PHE A 186 -5.94 2.89 11.82
N PRO A 187 -5.91 3.41 13.06
CA PRO A 187 -6.77 2.94 14.14
C PRO A 187 -8.27 3.17 13.89
N ASN A 188 -8.59 4.21 13.11
CA ASN A 188 -9.94 4.52 12.65
C ASN A 188 -10.05 4.37 11.11
N GLY A 189 -9.18 3.56 10.50
CA GLY A 189 -9.20 3.29 9.07
C GLY A 189 -10.46 2.56 8.62
N ALA A 190 -10.74 2.64 7.32
CA ALA A 190 -11.87 2.00 6.65
C ALA A 190 -11.89 0.48 6.85
N PHE A 191 -10.72 -0.17 7.06
CA PHE A 191 -10.60 -1.62 7.28
C PHE A 191 -10.21 -1.99 8.71
N ALA A 192 -10.21 -1.04 9.66
CA ALA A 192 -9.82 -1.29 11.05
C ALA A 192 -10.68 -2.39 11.70
N GLN A 193 -12.00 -2.37 11.47
CA GLN A 193 -12.87 -3.40 12.00
C GLN A 193 -12.59 -4.77 11.36
N ASP A 194 -12.36 -4.81 10.06
CA ASP A 194 -12.08 -6.04 9.33
C ASP A 194 -10.76 -6.67 9.78
N ALA A 195 -9.73 -5.86 10.02
CA ALA A 195 -8.48 -6.31 10.60
C ALA A 195 -8.68 -6.91 12.01
N GLN A 196 -9.50 -6.28 12.85
CA GLN A 196 -9.83 -6.82 14.18
C GLN A 196 -10.62 -8.14 14.11
N GLU A 197 -11.56 -8.26 13.18
CA GLU A 197 -12.29 -9.50 12.94
C GLU A 197 -11.38 -10.60 12.40
N ARG A 198 -10.44 -10.24 11.51
CA ARG A 198 -9.46 -11.18 10.97
C ARG A 198 -8.51 -11.69 12.04
N ILE A 199 -8.00 -10.81 12.92
CA ILE A 199 -7.21 -11.22 14.10
C ILE A 199 -7.95 -12.27 14.93
N LYS A 200 -9.25 -12.07 15.18
CA LYS A 200 -10.07 -13.03 15.94
C LYS A 200 -10.29 -14.36 15.20
N ALA A 201 -10.30 -14.33 13.88
CA ALA A 201 -10.51 -15.50 13.02
C ALA A 201 -9.22 -16.26 12.70
N LEU A 202 -8.04 -15.69 12.98
CA LEU A 202 -6.77 -16.36 12.78
C LEU A 202 -6.65 -17.57 13.72
N PRO A 203 -6.11 -18.71 13.24
CA PRO A 203 -5.82 -19.84 14.10
C PRO A 203 -4.82 -19.40 15.17
N LEU A 204 -5.15 -19.66 16.44
CA LEU A 204 -4.28 -19.35 17.57
C LEU A 204 -2.86 -19.87 17.30
N PRO A 205 -1.81 -19.08 17.58
CA PRO A 205 -0.42 -19.50 17.41
C PRO A 205 -0.21 -20.89 18.04
N GLN A 206 0.47 -21.78 17.31
CA GLN A 206 0.73 -23.16 17.76
C GLN A 206 1.44 -23.25 19.13
N ASP A 207 1.99 -22.14 19.63
CA ASP A 207 2.60 -22.04 20.96
C ASP A 207 1.60 -21.89 22.13
N LEU A 208 0.37 -21.42 21.89
CA LEU A 208 -0.66 -21.38 22.94
C LEU A 208 -1.28 -22.77 23.20
N ASN A 209 -1.32 -23.62 22.17
CA ASN A 209 -1.71 -25.03 22.33
C ASN A 209 -0.72 -25.83 23.20
N LYS A 210 0.56 -25.43 23.27
CA LYS A 210 1.52 -26.05 24.20
C LYS A 210 1.30 -25.61 25.65
N LYS A 211 0.92 -24.34 25.90
CA LYS A 211 0.69 -23.84 27.26
C LYS A 211 -0.62 -24.37 27.87
N GLN A 212 -1.70 -24.52 27.11
CA GLN A 212 -2.94 -25.12 27.63
C GLN A 212 -2.86 -26.66 27.76
N ALA A 213 -2.21 -27.36 26.82
CA ALA A 213 -1.99 -28.80 26.93
C ALA A 213 -1.10 -29.18 28.12
N SER A 214 -0.15 -28.31 28.50
CA SER A 214 0.71 -28.53 29.68
C SER A 214 -0.06 -28.51 31.00
N TRP A 215 -1.13 -27.72 31.13
CA TRP A 215 -1.93 -27.65 32.38
C TRP A 215 -2.94 -28.81 32.48
N ALA A 216 -3.53 -29.24 31.36
CA ALA A 216 -4.38 -30.42 31.31
C ALA A 216 -3.59 -31.71 31.60
N TYR A 217 -2.37 -31.84 31.04
CA TYR A 217 -1.45 -32.93 31.34
C TYR A 217 -0.97 -32.90 32.80
N PHE A 218 -0.70 -31.72 33.37
CA PHE A 218 -0.35 -31.60 34.79
C PHE A 218 -1.50 -32.04 35.72
N ALA A 219 -2.75 -31.69 35.39
CA ALA A 219 -3.92 -32.09 36.18
C ALA A 219 -4.19 -33.60 36.09
N GLU A 220 -4.04 -34.21 34.90
CA GLU A 220 -4.15 -35.67 34.72
C GLU A 220 -3.02 -36.43 35.39
N VAL A 221 -1.77 -35.95 35.33
CA VAL A 221 -0.62 -36.56 36.02
C VAL A 221 -0.77 -36.48 37.54
N MET A 222 -1.33 -35.38 38.08
CA MET A 222 -1.63 -35.26 39.51
C MET A 222 -2.80 -36.17 39.95
N ALA A 223 -3.82 -36.34 39.10
CA ALA A 223 -4.93 -37.27 39.35
C ALA A 223 -4.50 -38.76 39.24
N LEU A 224 -3.58 -39.07 38.32
CA LEU A 224 -2.98 -40.40 38.18
C LEU A 224 -1.98 -40.71 39.31
N GLY A 225 -1.22 -39.71 39.77
CA GLY A 225 -0.33 -39.86 40.92
C GLY A 225 -1.07 -40.21 42.21
N ALA A 226 -2.25 -39.62 42.44
CA ALA A 226 -3.10 -39.92 43.59
C ALA A 226 -3.72 -41.33 43.53
N THR A 227 -4.10 -41.80 42.34
CA THR A 227 -4.69 -43.15 42.16
C THR A 227 -3.64 -44.26 42.21
N VAL A 228 -2.41 -44.02 41.73
CA VAL A 228 -1.28 -44.96 41.85
C VAL A 228 -0.82 -45.09 43.31
N LEU A 229 -0.76 -44.00 44.09
CA LEU A 229 -0.44 -44.08 45.53
C LEU A 229 -1.50 -44.85 46.33
N PHE A 230 -2.79 -44.74 45.96
CA PHE A 230 -3.88 -45.50 46.58
C PHE A 230 -3.83 -46.99 46.22
N LEU A 231 -3.51 -47.32 44.97
CA LEU A 231 -3.35 -48.69 44.49
C LEU A 231 -2.09 -49.37 45.05
N VAL A 232 -0.97 -48.66 45.15
CA VAL A 232 0.26 -49.17 45.78
C VAL A 232 0.06 -49.38 47.27
N GLY A 233 -0.68 -48.51 47.97
CA GLY A 233 -1.08 -48.71 49.36
C GLY A 233 -2.01 -49.92 49.57
N ALA A 234 -2.99 -50.11 48.68
CA ALA A 234 -3.90 -51.25 48.72
C ALA A 234 -3.22 -52.59 48.38
N ILE A 235 -2.29 -52.58 47.42
CA ILE A 235 -1.47 -53.73 47.01
C ILE A 235 -0.45 -54.05 48.10
N ALA A 236 0.21 -53.06 48.72
CA ALA A 236 1.14 -53.28 49.84
C ALA A 236 0.44 -53.83 51.11
N TYR A 237 -0.80 -53.41 51.38
CA TYR A 237 -1.61 -53.96 52.47
C TYR A 237 -2.04 -55.42 52.21
N SER A 238 -2.27 -55.78 50.94
CA SER A 238 -2.64 -57.15 50.55
C SER A 238 -1.44 -58.08 50.30
N LEU A 239 -0.23 -57.55 50.06
CA LEU A 239 0.99 -58.33 49.85
C LEU A 239 1.76 -58.70 51.14
N GLN A 240 1.28 -58.30 52.32
CA GLN A 240 1.84 -58.74 53.61
C GLN A 240 1.78 -60.26 53.85
N LEU A 241 1.27 -61.06 52.90
CA LEU A 241 1.10 -62.51 53.07
C LEU A 241 1.94 -63.43 52.18
N ILE A 242 2.63 -63.02 51.10
CA ILE A 242 3.25 -64.01 50.18
C ILE A 242 4.65 -63.65 49.59
N VAL A 243 5.29 -62.51 49.88
CA VAL A 243 6.62 -62.19 49.27
C VAL A 243 7.74 -62.14 50.31
N PRO A 244 8.89 -62.84 50.10
CA PRO A 244 10.02 -62.78 51.02
C PRO A 244 10.57 -61.34 51.12
N GLY A 245 10.80 -60.87 52.36
CA GLY A 245 11.10 -59.46 52.65
C GLY A 245 12.36 -58.88 51.98
N SER A 246 13.27 -59.72 51.48
CA SER A 246 14.45 -59.27 50.71
C SER A 246 14.08 -58.75 49.32
N ALA A 247 13.14 -59.40 48.63
CA ALA A 247 12.73 -59.01 47.28
C ALA A 247 11.93 -57.69 47.27
N VAL A 248 11.14 -57.45 48.32
CA VAL A 248 10.42 -56.17 48.52
C VAL A 248 11.40 -55.03 48.80
N LYS A 249 12.46 -55.29 49.57
CA LYS A 249 13.49 -54.31 49.89
C LYS A 249 14.30 -53.92 48.65
N GLU A 250 14.76 -54.88 47.86
CA GLU A 250 15.50 -54.61 46.62
C GLU A 250 14.66 -53.86 45.58
N ALA A 251 13.37 -54.22 45.44
CA ALA A 251 12.47 -53.50 44.54
C ALA A 251 12.22 -52.05 45.00
N LYS A 252 12.12 -51.82 46.31
CA LYS A 252 11.98 -50.48 46.89
C LYS A 252 13.24 -49.64 46.68
N ASP A 253 14.41 -50.19 46.99
CA ASP A 253 15.69 -49.50 46.84
C ASP A 253 15.96 -49.18 45.35
N SER A 254 15.61 -50.08 44.43
CA SER A 254 15.71 -49.83 42.98
C SER A 254 14.76 -48.74 42.48
N TYR A 255 13.54 -48.67 43.03
CA TYR A 255 12.58 -47.63 42.69
C TYR A 255 13.00 -46.26 43.22
N GLU A 256 13.45 -46.19 44.48
CA GLU A 256 13.98 -44.96 45.09
C GLU A 256 15.21 -44.44 44.34
N GLN A 257 16.09 -45.33 43.87
CA GLN A 257 17.24 -44.95 43.05
C GLN A 257 16.81 -44.32 41.71
N ARG A 258 15.87 -44.95 40.98
CA ARG A 258 15.39 -44.42 39.70
C ARG A 258 14.66 -43.09 39.86
N LEU A 259 13.91 -42.94 40.94
CA LEU A 259 13.23 -41.68 41.26
C LEU A 259 14.24 -40.55 41.49
N ASN A 260 15.28 -40.80 42.31
CA ASN A 260 16.35 -39.83 42.56
C ASN A 260 17.13 -39.48 41.28
N GLU A 261 17.42 -40.45 40.42
CA GLU A 261 18.08 -40.22 39.13
C GLU A 261 17.23 -39.35 38.19
N GLN A 262 15.90 -39.58 38.16
CA GLN A 262 14.97 -38.81 37.35
C GLN A 262 14.77 -37.38 37.88
N GLU A 263 14.70 -37.20 39.21
CA GLU A 263 14.66 -35.88 39.84
C GLU A 263 15.92 -35.07 39.55
N LEU A 264 17.10 -35.71 39.63
CA LEU A 264 18.37 -35.06 39.32
C LEU A 264 18.46 -34.64 37.84
N ALA A 265 17.99 -35.50 36.93
CA ALA A 265 17.96 -35.20 35.51
C ALA A 265 16.99 -34.06 35.17
N ASN A 266 15.80 -34.05 35.80
CA ASN A 266 14.82 -32.98 35.62
C ASN A 266 15.30 -31.64 36.21
N LYS A 267 15.95 -31.68 37.38
CA LYS A 267 16.57 -30.49 37.98
C LYS A 267 17.63 -29.88 37.06
N SER A 268 18.50 -30.72 36.48
CA SER A 268 19.50 -30.26 35.52
C SER A 268 18.88 -29.63 34.26
N ARG A 269 17.78 -30.19 33.75
CA ARG A 269 17.05 -29.60 32.61
C ARG A 269 16.40 -28.26 32.95
N LEU A 270 15.79 -28.15 34.14
CA LEU A 270 15.21 -26.90 34.63
C LEU A 270 16.27 -25.81 34.82
N GLU A 271 17.45 -26.16 35.35
CA GLU A 271 18.57 -25.22 35.49
C GLU A 271 19.07 -24.73 34.13
N LYS A 272 19.17 -25.60 33.12
CA LYS A 272 19.53 -25.18 31.75
C LYS A 272 18.50 -24.26 31.12
N ALA A 273 17.21 -24.59 31.26
CA ALA A 273 16.13 -23.75 30.75
C ALA A 273 16.07 -22.38 31.45
N ALA A 274 16.38 -22.32 32.75
CA ALA A 274 16.46 -21.06 33.49
C ALA A 274 17.60 -20.15 32.97
N VAL A 275 18.76 -20.74 32.64
CA VAL A 275 19.88 -20.00 32.05
C VAL A 275 19.54 -19.49 30.64
N GLU A 276 18.88 -20.30 29.82
CA GLU A 276 18.41 -19.87 28.49
C GLU A 276 17.42 -18.71 28.59
N LEU A 277 16.46 -18.78 29.52
CA LEU A 277 15.52 -17.68 29.77
C LEU A 277 16.21 -16.40 30.24
N GLN A 278 17.25 -16.52 31.07
CA GLN A 278 18.04 -15.37 31.51
C GLN A 278 18.77 -14.70 30.35
N ASN A 279 19.34 -15.49 29.44
CA ASN A 279 20.00 -14.98 28.23
C ASN A 279 19.02 -14.31 27.27
N LEU A 280 17.83 -14.91 27.08
CA LEU A 280 16.77 -14.31 26.27
C LEU A 280 16.29 -12.98 26.87
N ASN A 281 16.12 -12.90 28.19
CA ASN A 281 15.69 -11.66 28.84
C ASN A 281 16.72 -10.54 28.67
N ALA A 282 18.01 -10.85 28.79
CA ALA A 282 19.09 -9.89 28.55
C ALA A 282 19.11 -9.40 27.08
N MET A 283 18.78 -10.28 26.13
CA MET A 283 18.70 -9.91 24.71
C MET A 283 17.50 -9.00 24.42
N VAL A 284 16.36 -9.24 25.07
CA VAL A 284 15.17 -8.37 24.97
C VAL A 284 15.48 -6.98 25.53
N GLU A 285 16.10 -6.87 26.70
CA GLU A 285 16.49 -5.58 27.29
C GLU A 285 17.44 -4.79 26.37
N SER A 286 18.37 -5.47 25.70
CA SER A 286 19.25 -4.85 24.71
C SER A 286 18.48 -4.29 23.51
N LEU A 287 17.52 -5.05 22.98
CA LEU A 287 16.71 -4.63 21.83
C LEU A 287 15.75 -3.48 22.20
N GLU A 288 15.21 -3.46 23.42
CA GLU A 288 14.40 -2.35 23.90
C GLU A 288 15.21 -1.06 23.99
N THR A 289 16.47 -1.15 24.43
CA THR A 289 17.39 -0.01 24.48
C THR A 289 17.69 0.53 23.08
N GLU A 290 17.91 -0.34 22.09
CA GLU A 290 18.16 0.06 20.70
C GLU A 290 16.93 0.72 20.07
N ARG A 291 15.72 0.18 20.33
CA ARG A 291 14.46 0.79 19.91
C ARG A 291 14.32 2.21 20.44
N ASP A 292 14.62 2.43 21.72
CA ASP A 292 14.48 3.75 22.35
C ASP A 292 15.47 4.76 21.74
N GLN A 293 16.69 4.34 21.43
CA GLN A 293 17.66 5.18 20.70
C GLN A 293 17.18 5.57 19.30
N LEU A 294 16.58 4.63 18.56
CA LEU A 294 16.01 4.91 17.23
C LEU A 294 14.80 5.85 17.32
N SER A 295 13.97 5.70 18.35
CA SER A 295 12.84 6.58 18.62
C SER A 295 13.28 8.03 18.90
N ASP A 296 14.35 8.21 19.69
CA ASP A 296 14.94 9.51 19.97
C ASP A 296 15.54 10.16 18.71
N GLN A 297 16.21 9.36 17.87
CA GLN A 297 16.74 9.83 16.58
C GLN A 297 15.62 10.30 15.64
N ALA A 298 14.51 9.55 15.55
CA ALA A 298 13.36 9.94 14.74
C ALA A 298 12.73 11.26 15.24
N SER A 299 12.65 11.44 16.56
CA SER A 299 12.15 12.68 17.17
C SER A 299 13.04 13.88 16.84
N SER A 300 14.37 13.72 16.91
CA SER A 300 15.32 14.76 16.51
C SER A 300 15.25 15.09 15.01
N LEU A 301 14.96 14.10 14.16
CA LEU A 301 14.81 14.31 12.72
C LEU A 301 13.55 15.11 12.42
N ASN A 302 12.43 14.80 13.07
CA ASN A 302 11.17 15.54 12.93
C ASN A 302 11.33 17.01 13.35
N GLU A 303 12.02 17.29 14.46
CA GLU A 303 12.31 18.68 14.87
C GLU A 303 13.14 19.42 13.80
N THR A 304 14.02 18.71 13.08
CA THR A 304 14.81 19.29 11.99
C THR A 304 13.96 19.58 10.76
N ILE A 305 13.01 18.69 10.43
CA ILE A 305 12.03 18.89 9.35
C ILE A 305 11.18 20.13 9.64
N ASP A 306 10.63 20.26 10.85
CA ASP A 306 9.82 21.43 11.24
C ASP A 306 10.61 22.76 11.11
N LYS A 307 11.89 22.75 11.50
CA LYS A 307 12.79 23.90 11.32
C LYS A 307 12.98 24.24 9.84
N LEU A 308 13.15 23.24 8.98
CA LEU A 308 13.30 23.43 7.54
C LEU A 308 12.00 23.94 6.89
N GLU A 309 10.85 23.41 7.27
CA GLU A 309 9.56 23.87 6.78
C GLU A 309 9.30 25.34 7.17
N THR A 310 9.60 25.69 8.42
CA THR A 310 9.49 27.07 8.91
C THR A 310 10.42 28.00 8.12
N LYS A 311 11.66 27.57 7.84
CA LYS A 311 12.60 28.33 7.02
C LYS A 311 12.09 28.48 5.58
N ASN A 312 11.50 27.44 5.01
CA ASN A 312 10.94 27.46 3.67
C ASN A 312 9.76 28.43 3.58
N ARG A 313 8.82 28.39 4.54
CA ARG A 313 7.71 29.36 4.65
C ARG A 313 8.22 30.80 4.74
N ASN A 314 9.27 31.05 5.53
CA ASN A 314 9.87 32.39 5.64
C ASN A 314 10.50 32.85 4.31
N LEU A 315 11.23 31.98 3.62
CA LEU A 315 11.77 32.26 2.29
C LEU A 315 10.66 32.56 1.28
N SER A 316 9.56 31.80 1.29
CA SER A 316 8.39 32.10 0.45
C SER A 316 7.79 33.48 0.73
N LEU A 317 7.75 33.90 2.01
CA LEU A 317 7.29 35.25 2.38
C LEU A 317 8.26 36.34 1.93
N GLN A 318 9.58 36.09 1.97
CA GLN A 318 10.59 37.01 1.46
C GLN A 318 10.50 37.17 -0.06
N ILE A 319 10.30 36.07 -0.79
CA ILE A 319 10.06 36.07 -2.24
C ILE A 319 8.83 36.94 -2.55
N ARG A 320 7.69 36.70 -1.87
CA ARG A 320 6.48 37.51 -2.05
C ARG A 320 6.69 39.00 -1.77
N LYS A 321 7.56 39.37 -0.82
CA LYS A 321 7.90 40.78 -0.56
C LYS A 321 8.74 41.37 -1.69
N LEU A 322 9.74 40.64 -2.17
CA LEU A 322 10.59 41.07 -3.29
C LEU A 322 9.78 41.22 -4.58
N GLU A 323 8.87 40.29 -4.86
CA GLU A 323 7.96 40.37 -6.01
C GLU A 323 7.09 41.64 -6.00
N ARG A 324 6.57 42.04 -4.83
CA ARG A 324 5.82 43.31 -4.69
C ARG A 324 6.70 44.54 -4.92
N GLN A 325 7.99 44.47 -4.59
CA GLN A 325 8.93 45.56 -4.84
C GLN A 325 9.28 45.66 -6.33
N VAL A 326 9.42 44.53 -7.02
CA VAL A 326 9.65 44.46 -8.47
C VAL A 326 8.43 44.96 -9.25
N SER A 327 7.21 44.61 -8.81
CA SER A 327 5.94 45.05 -9.43
C SER A 327 5.71 46.56 -9.43
N LYS A 328 6.39 47.34 -8.58
CA LYS A 328 6.22 48.81 -8.51
C LYS A 328 7.13 49.58 -9.46
N LYS A 329 8.04 48.91 -10.18
CA LYS A 329 9.13 49.56 -10.93
C LYS A 329 8.98 49.48 -12.46
N THR A 330 7.91 48.88 -12.97
CA THR A 330 7.78 48.41 -14.37
C THR A 330 6.65 49.08 -15.17
N ASP A 331 6.22 50.29 -14.80
CA ASP A 331 5.18 51.04 -15.53
C ASP A 331 5.81 52.10 -16.47
N ALA A 332 6.48 51.66 -17.55
CA ALA A 332 6.72 52.47 -18.76
C ALA A 332 7.19 51.57 -19.92
N ASP A 333 6.34 51.46 -20.95
CA ASP A 333 6.53 50.84 -22.29
C ASP A 333 6.72 49.31 -22.40
N CYS A 334 5.62 48.56 -22.33
CA CYS A 334 5.39 47.31 -23.09
C CYS A 334 3.89 46.95 -23.06
N PRO A 335 3.24 46.47 -24.15
CA PRO A 335 1.80 46.18 -24.13
C PRO A 335 1.50 44.89 -23.35
N ASP A 336 0.56 45.01 -22.42
CA ASP A 336 -0.01 44.00 -21.52
C ASP A 336 -0.09 42.57 -22.12
N ARG A 337 0.63 41.61 -21.50
CA ARG A 337 0.00 40.56 -20.67
C ARG A 337 1.00 39.53 -20.12
N PHE A 338 0.98 39.42 -18.79
CA PHE A 338 1.56 38.41 -17.89
C PHE A 338 3.04 38.53 -17.52
N GLY A 339 3.24 38.95 -16.28
CA GLY A 339 4.45 38.66 -15.52
C GLY A 339 4.52 37.21 -15.02
N LYS A 340 5.71 36.90 -14.51
CA LYS A 340 6.17 35.72 -13.76
C LYS A 340 6.23 34.39 -14.56
N GLU A 341 7.47 33.88 -14.66
CA GLU A 341 7.79 32.45 -14.88
C GLU A 341 7.40 31.80 -16.22
N ARG A 342 7.36 32.56 -17.31
CA ARG A 342 7.19 31.97 -18.65
C ARG A 342 8.30 32.41 -19.58
N LEU A 343 9.17 31.46 -19.93
CA LEU A 343 10.13 31.62 -21.02
C LEU A 343 9.52 31.03 -22.30
N TRP A 344 9.56 31.80 -23.37
CA TRP A 344 9.26 31.28 -24.70
C TRP A 344 10.38 30.33 -25.13
N VAL A 345 10.08 29.04 -25.26
CA VAL A 345 10.84 28.13 -26.11
C VAL A 345 9.83 27.53 -27.08
N VAL A 346 9.90 28.03 -28.32
CA VAL A 346 9.16 27.59 -29.52
C VAL A 346 7.70 27.15 -29.26
N ASN A 347 6.79 28.13 -29.21
CA ASN A 347 5.35 27.97 -29.40
C ASN A 347 4.52 27.10 -28.42
N THR A 348 5.07 26.62 -27.30
CA THR A 348 4.28 25.91 -26.26
C THR A 348 4.53 26.45 -24.86
N CYS A 349 3.45 26.67 -24.11
CA CYS A 349 3.49 27.07 -22.71
C CYS A 349 3.65 25.83 -21.82
N VAL A 350 4.82 25.67 -21.20
CA VAL A 350 5.09 24.57 -20.27
C VAL A 350 5.07 25.11 -18.84
N ASN A 351 4.33 24.44 -17.96
CA ASN A 351 4.19 24.81 -16.55
C ASN A 351 5.47 24.43 -15.79
N PHE A 352 6.22 25.41 -15.29
CA PHE A 352 7.44 25.20 -14.52
C PHE A 352 7.14 25.34 -13.02
N ASP A 353 7.05 24.21 -12.31
CA ASP A 353 7.53 24.19 -10.92
C ASP A 353 9.04 23.96 -11.01
N ALA A 354 9.83 24.92 -10.53
CA ALA A 354 11.24 25.16 -10.87
C ALA A 354 12.28 24.02 -10.64
N THR A 355 11.87 22.78 -10.37
CA THR A 355 12.74 21.60 -10.18
C THR A 355 12.24 20.32 -10.85
N SER A 356 11.04 20.31 -11.42
CA SER A 356 10.42 19.13 -12.04
C SER A 356 9.93 19.41 -13.45
N LEU A 357 10.27 18.54 -14.39
CA LEU A 357 9.82 18.61 -15.78
C LEU A 357 9.13 17.30 -16.14
N ASN A 358 7.89 17.39 -16.63
CA ASN A 358 7.17 16.27 -17.21
C ASN A 358 7.00 16.53 -18.72
N LEU A 359 7.51 15.63 -19.55
CA LEU A 359 7.49 15.73 -21.01
C LEU A 359 6.41 14.87 -21.68
N GLU A 360 5.47 14.29 -20.93
CA GLU A 360 4.39 13.42 -21.44
C GLU A 360 3.49 14.06 -22.52
N ASN A 361 3.57 15.38 -22.76
CA ASN A 361 2.66 16.07 -23.68
C ASN A 361 3.28 17.23 -24.48
N ILE A 362 4.60 17.20 -24.71
CA ILE A 362 5.28 18.31 -25.40
C ILE A 362 5.95 17.80 -26.67
N GLY A 363 5.17 17.81 -27.76
CA GLY A 363 5.72 17.71 -29.10
C GLY A 363 6.77 18.80 -29.33
N ASP A 364 7.92 18.40 -29.86
CA ASP A 364 9.06 19.22 -30.30
C ASP A 364 10.05 19.79 -29.25
N LEU A 365 10.04 19.35 -27.98
CA LEU A 365 11.20 19.59 -27.11
C LEU A 365 12.31 18.59 -27.44
N THR A 366 13.36 19.06 -28.13
CA THR A 366 14.56 18.24 -28.30
C THR A 366 15.31 18.13 -26.97
N LEU A 367 15.80 16.93 -26.63
CA LEU A 367 16.57 16.68 -25.41
C LEU A 367 17.84 17.55 -25.28
N GLN A 368 18.29 18.18 -26.37
CA GLN A 368 19.37 19.16 -26.32
C GLN A 368 19.02 20.43 -25.53
N ASP A 369 17.75 20.83 -25.47
CA ASP A 369 17.34 21.98 -24.68
C ASP A 369 17.22 21.65 -23.18
N VAL A 370 16.99 20.38 -22.84
CA VAL A 370 16.93 19.88 -21.46
C VAL A 370 18.30 19.99 -20.77
N LYS A 371 19.41 19.88 -21.51
CA LYS A 371 20.79 20.08 -20.98
C LYS A 371 20.99 21.44 -20.32
N LYS A 372 20.25 22.47 -20.73
CA LYS A 372 20.39 23.83 -20.19
C LYS A 372 19.70 23.99 -18.83
N LEU A 373 18.84 23.04 -18.46
CA LEU A 373 18.05 23.05 -17.22
C LEU A 373 18.85 22.45 -16.04
N THR A 374 19.98 23.08 -15.71
CA THR A 374 20.91 22.61 -14.65
C THR A 374 20.32 22.56 -13.24
N PHE A 375 19.15 23.18 -13.03
CA PHE A 375 18.41 23.14 -11.77
C PHE A 375 17.43 21.96 -11.66
N LEU A 376 17.27 21.18 -12.73
CA LEU A 376 16.31 20.09 -12.78
C LEU A 376 16.69 18.98 -11.79
N ARG A 377 15.71 18.52 -11.00
CA ARG A 377 15.85 17.45 -10.00
C ARG A 377 14.97 16.26 -10.31
N LYS A 378 13.80 16.49 -10.91
CA LYS A 378 12.84 15.45 -11.28
C LYS A 378 12.55 15.54 -12.76
N LEU A 379 12.70 14.43 -13.47
CA LEU A 379 12.44 14.34 -14.90
C LEU A 379 11.55 13.14 -15.18
N PHE A 380 10.39 13.39 -15.79
CA PHE A 380 9.46 12.36 -16.22
C PHE A 380 9.42 12.36 -17.75
N LEU A 381 9.87 11.25 -18.35
CA LEU A 381 9.93 11.02 -19.79
C LEU A 381 8.97 9.91 -20.22
N ASP A 382 7.90 9.72 -19.46
CA ASP A 382 7.00 8.59 -19.64
C ASP A 382 6.37 8.62 -21.04
N GLY A 383 6.38 7.48 -21.73
CA GLY A 383 5.86 7.35 -23.09
C GLY A 383 6.66 8.10 -24.18
N ALA A 384 7.80 8.72 -23.88
CA ALA A 384 8.60 9.39 -24.90
C ALA A 384 9.30 8.38 -25.82
N SER A 385 9.22 8.63 -27.13
CA SER A 385 9.55 7.66 -28.19
C SER A 385 10.96 7.82 -28.79
N ASN A 386 11.65 8.94 -28.54
CA ASN A 386 13.00 9.25 -29.03
C ASN A 386 13.87 9.83 -27.89
N ILE A 387 14.26 8.98 -26.94
CA ILE A 387 15.07 9.40 -25.78
C ILE A 387 16.54 9.02 -26.00
N ASP A 388 17.41 10.03 -26.05
CA ASP A 388 18.86 9.88 -25.98
C ASP A 388 19.34 10.18 -24.56
N LEU A 389 19.60 9.14 -23.75
CA LEU A 389 19.96 9.31 -22.34
C LEU A 389 21.34 9.97 -22.12
N GLU A 390 22.22 10.00 -23.13
CA GLU A 390 23.47 10.77 -23.09
C GLU A 390 23.22 12.27 -22.83
N THR A 391 22.03 12.74 -23.16
CA THR A 391 21.68 14.14 -22.94
C THR A 391 21.38 14.49 -21.49
N ILE A 392 20.93 13.52 -20.69
CA ILE A 392 20.51 13.76 -19.30
C ILE A 392 21.58 13.37 -18.27
N MET A 393 22.69 12.73 -18.68
CA MET A 393 23.76 12.29 -17.78
C MET A 393 24.42 13.44 -17.00
N SER A 394 24.36 14.67 -17.53
CA SER A 394 24.95 15.87 -16.94
C SER A 394 24.02 16.61 -15.97
N LEU A 395 22.77 16.17 -15.86
CA LEU A 395 21.77 16.80 -15.01
C LEU A 395 21.82 16.21 -13.60
N PRO A 396 21.73 17.03 -12.54
CA PRO A 396 21.74 16.58 -11.15
C PRO A 396 20.39 15.99 -10.74
N LEU A 397 19.92 14.97 -11.46
CA LEU A 397 18.62 14.34 -11.24
C LEU A 397 18.62 13.49 -9.97
N THR A 398 17.55 13.63 -9.21
CA THR A 398 17.22 12.82 -8.03
C THR A 398 16.10 11.83 -8.33
N HIS A 399 15.21 12.18 -9.27
CA HIS A 399 14.10 11.32 -9.69
C HIS A 399 14.09 11.29 -11.22
N LEU A 400 14.08 10.08 -11.79
CA LEU A 400 13.94 9.85 -13.22
C LEU A 400 12.86 8.80 -13.45
N SER A 401 11.93 9.10 -14.35
CA SER A 401 10.95 8.15 -14.85
C SER A 401 11.11 7.97 -16.36
N LEU A 402 11.30 6.72 -16.78
CA LEU A 402 11.40 6.26 -18.16
C LEU A 402 10.29 5.26 -18.46
N ARG A 403 9.16 5.39 -17.79
CA ARG A 403 8.06 4.42 -17.84
C ARG A 403 7.47 4.36 -19.25
N SER A 404 7.23 3.15 -19.75
CA SER A 404 6.62 2.92 -21.08
C SER A 404 7.39 3.58 -22.22
N THR A 405 8.72 3.68 -22.10
CA THR A 405 9.60 4.20 -23.15
C THR A 405 10.22 3.05 -23.96
N ASN A 406 10.68 3.35 -25.17
CA ASN A 406 11.43 2.40 -26.01
C ASN A 406 12.96 2.42 -25.71
N VAL A 407 13.35 2.86 -24.52
CA VAL A 407 14.74 2.88 -24.10
C VAL A 407 15.15 1.46 -23.75
N ASN A 408 16.20 0.96 -24.42
CA ASN A 408 16.74 -0.38 -24.18
C ASN A 408 18.16 -0.35 -23.60
N ASP A 409 18.87 0.77 -23.80
CA ASP A 409 20.22 1.00 -23.29
C ASP A 409 20.16 2.11 -22.23
N ILE A 410 20.61 1.78 -21.01
CA ILE A 410 20.65 2.68 -19.86
C ILE A 410 22.06 2.93 -19.33
N ALA A 411 23.10 2.64 -20.13
CA ALA A 411 24.50 2.86 -19.74
C ALA A 411 24.76 4.28 -19.19
N ALA A 412 24.12 5.29 -19.78
CA ALA A 412 24.24 6.69 -19.37
C ALA A 412 23.75 6.96 -17.93
N LEU A 413 22.87 6.12 -17.37
CA LEU A 413 22.35 6.29 -16.00
C LEU A 413 23.42 6.06 -14.93
N ALA A 414 24.43 5.23 -15.21
CA ALA A 414 25.51 4.90 -14.27
C ALA A 414 26.24 6.14 -13.74
N ASN A 415 26.25 7.23 -14.51
CA ASN A 415 26.94 8.47 -14.18
C ASN A 415 26.11 9.44 -13.31
N ILE A 416 24.80 9.19 -13.14
CA ILE A 416 23.89 10.06 -12.40
C ILE A 416 23.91 9.69 -10.91
N SER A 417 25.04 9.94 -10.25
CA SER A 417 25.25 9.58 -8.84
C SER A 417 24.27 10.22 -7.85
N THR A 418 23.53 11.26 -8.25
CA THR A 418 22.51 11.93 -7.43
C THR A 418 21.15 11.22 -7.44
N LEU A 419 20.98 10.18 -8.26
CA LEU A 419 19.68 9.55 -8.47
C LEU A 419 19.24 8.75 -7.23
N GLU A 420 18.06 9.07 -6.71
CA GLU A 420 17.46 8.45 -5.53
C GLU A 420 16.27 7.57 -5.90
N SER A 421 15.54 7.93 -6.96
CA SER A 421 14.37 7.21 -7.45
C SER A 421 14.48 7.01 -8.95
N LEU A 422 14.34 5.76 -9.40
CA LEU A 422 14.32 5.39 -10.81
C LEU A 422 13.10 4.53 -11.12
N ASN A 423 12.34 4.95 -12.13
CA ASN A 423 11.23 4.16 -12.66
C ASN A 423 11.52 3.69 -14.09
N LEU A 424 11.63 2.37 -14.25
CA LEU A 424 11.81 1.69 -15.53
C LEU A 424 10.59 0.82 -15.88
N ASP A 425 9.50 0.84 -15.11
CA ASP A 425 8.35 -0.03 -15.32
C ASP A 425 7.20 0.64 -16.09
N PRO A 426 6.62 0.01 -17.13
CA PRO A 426 7.16 -1.11 -17.91
C PRO A 426 8.20 -0.61 -18.95
N SER A 427 9.28 -1.37 -19.15
CA SER A 427 10.24 -1.14 -20.24
C SER A 427 10.82 -2.46 -20.78
N LEU A 428 11.55 -2.40 -21.89
CA LEU A 428 12.20 -3.53 -22.55
C LEU A 428 13.69 -3.65 -22.20
N ILE A 429 14.09 -3.07 -21.07
CA ILE A 429 15.49 -3.05 -20.62
C ILE A 429 15.84 -4.44 -20.05
N GLU A 430 16.77 -5.13 -20.70
CA GLU A 430 17.25 -6.44 -20.26
C GLU A 430 18.52 -6.35 -19.40
N ASP A 431 19.40 -5.38 -19.70
CA ASP A 431 20.64 -5.16 -18.96
C ASP A 431 20.49 -4.03 -17.94
N LEU A 432 20.50 -4.41 -16.66
CA LEU A 432 20.42 -3.50 -15.52
C LEU A 432 21.78 -3.31 -14.82
N SER A 433 22.86 -3.89 -15.34
CA SER A 433 24.20 -3.67 -14.78
C SER A 433 24.59 -2.18 -14.65
N PRO A 434 24.13 -1.23 -15.50
CA PRO A 434 24.46 0.19 -15.32
C PRO A 434 23.93 0.83 -14.03
N ILE A 435 22.92 0.24 -13.38
CA ILE A 435 22.36 0.76 -12.12
C ILE A 435 22.92 0.05 -10.87
N ALA A 436 23.76 -0.98 -11.04
CA ALA A 436 24.28 -1.82 -9.96
C ALA A 436 25.16 -1.05 -8.95
N ASP A 437 25.76 0.06 -9.36
CA ASP A 437 26.67 0.87 -8.54
C ASP A 437 26.13 2.27 -8.21
N LEU A 438 24.85 2.54 -8.47
CA LEU A 438 24.25 3.83 -8.12
C LEU A 438 24.15 3.99 -6.59
N PRO A 439 24.92 4.91 -5.97
CA PRO A 439 25.17 4.89 -4.53
C PRO A 439 24.00 5.40 -3.69
N ASN A 440 23.12 6.20 -4.30
CA ASN A 440 22.03 6.91 -3.62
C ASN A 440 20.65 6.37 -4.00
N LEU A 441 20.56 5.34 -4.84
CA LEU A 441 19.30 4.78 -5.28
C LEU A 441 18.59 4.10 -4.09
N ARG A 442 17.35 4.50 -3.83
CA ARG A 442 16.51 4.03 -2.72
C ARG A 442 15.19 3.45 -3.18
N VAL A 443 14.70 3.93 -4.32
CA VAL A 443 13.46 3.46 -4.92
C VAL A 443 13.73 3.04 -6.34
N LEU A 444 13.39 1.79 -6.66
CA LEU A 444 13.51 1.23 -7.99
C LEU A 444 12.21 0.53 -8.38
N PHE A 445 11.64 0.95 -9.50
CA PHE A 445 10.63 0.19 -10.23
C PHE A 445 11.35 -0.49 -11.40
N ALA A 446 11.54 -1.80 -11.28
CA ALA A 446 12.27 -2.59 -12.25
C ALA A 446 11.41 -2.92 -13.49
N PRO A 447 12.02 -3.16 -14.67
CA PRO A 447 11.29 -3.46 -15.91
C PRO A 447 10.34 -4.66 -15.85
N ASN A 448 10.55 -5.56 -14.89
CA ASN A 448 9.75 -6.77 -14.68
C ASN A 448 8.56 -6.57 -13.73
N GLY A 449 8.26 -5.32 -13.34
CA GLY A 449 7.19 -4.97 -12.42
C GLY A 449 7.54 -5.12 -10.93
N ASN A 450 8.77 -5.51 -10.59
CA ASN A 450 9.20 -5.54 -9.19
C ASN A 450 9.45 -4.12 -8.66
N VAL A 451 9.01 -3.86 -7.44
CA VAL A 451 9.20 -2.56 -6.78
C VAL A 451 10.02 -2.74 -5.50
N TYR A 452 11.09 -1.96 -5.39
CA TYR A 452 11.94 -1.88 -4.23
C TYR A 452 11.79 -0.47 -3.64
N LEU A 453 11.23 -0.36 -2.44
CA LEU A 453 10.83 0.92 -1.83
C LEU A 453 11.78 1.41 -0.73
N ASP A 454 12.83 0.64 -0.44
CA ASP A 454 13.83 0.98 0.54
C ASP A 454 15.24 0.68 0.04
N ARG A 455 16.21 1.34 0.67
CA ARG A 455 17.62 1.27 0.29
C ARG A 455 18.20 -0.15 0.40
N ASP A 456 17.79 -0.93 1.38
CA ASP A 456 18.36 -2.26 1.61
C ASP A 456 17.85 -3.24 0.56
N ALA A 457 16.56 -3.15 0.21
CA ALA A 457 15.96 -3.92 -0.88
C ALA A 457 16.58 -3.56 -2.25
N VAL A 458 16.78 -2.26 -2.53
CA VAL A 458 17.48 -1.81 -3.74
C VAL A 458 18.92 -2.32 -3.76
N LYS A 459 19.64 -2.24 -2.63
CA LYS A 459 21.02 -2.69 -2.54
C LYS A 459 21.14 -4.20 -2.74
N PHE A 460 20.25 -4.99 -2.15
CA PHE A 460 20.18 -6.44 -2.37
C PHE A 460 19.98 -6.76 -3.87
N TYR A 461 19.10 -6.01 -4.53
CA TYR A 461 18.91 -6.16 -5.97
C TYR A 461 20.14 -5.74 -6.78
N GLN A 462 20.76 -4.60 -6.45
CA GLN A 462 22.00 -4.13 -7.07
C GLN A 462 23.16 -5.13 -6.93
N GLU A 463 23.28 -5.80 -5.78
CA GLU A 463 24.26 -6.86 -5.56
C GLU A 463 23.99 -8.09 -6.44
N SER A 464 22.72 -8.39 -6.75
CA SER A 464 22.36 -9.48 -7.66
C SER A 464 22.65 -9.20 -9.15
N LEU A 465 22.91 -7.92 -9.49
CA LEU A 465 23.24 -7.48 -10.86
C LEU A 465 24.75 -7.51 -11.15
N LYS A 466 25.58 -7.75 -10.13
CA LYS A 466 27.04 -7.89 -10.23
C LYS A 466 27.44 -9.35 -10.38
#